data_AF-A0A117EEK7-F1
#
_entry.id   AF-A0A117EEK7-F1
#
_cell.length_a   1.000
_cell.length_b   1.000
_cell.length_c   1.000
_cell.angle_alpha   90.00
_cell.angle_beta   90.00
_cell.angle_gamma   90.00
#
_symmetry.space_group_name_H-M   'P 1'
#
loop_
_entity.id
_entity.type
_entity.pdbx_description
1 polymer ?
#
loop_
_entity_poly.entity_id
_entity_poly.type
_entity_poly.pdbx_seq_one_letter_code
_entity_poly.pdbx_strand_id
1 'polypeptide(L)'
;MTEAPHPSGTPDVQGAQIRVFSPNAGLVDGVPVTAPPYGDIQDVVLSILQQRAQQMGGPALAAITDDRFGSTIQLLVHPDGSTEQLA
;
A
#
# COMPACT_ATOMS: atom_id res chain seq x y z
N MET A 1 7.97 -28.93 24.92
CA MET A 1 7.69 -27.78 25.81
C MET A 1 8.58 -26.66 25.32
N THR A 2 8.15 -25.65 24.59
CA THR A 2 6.82 -25.16 24.20
C THR A 2 7.01 -24.30 22.96
N GLU A 3 6.10 -24.44 21.99
CA GLU A 3 5.94 -23.54 20.84
C GLU A 3 5.67 -22.11 21.34
N ALA A 4 6.41 -21.12 20.85
CA ALA A 4 5.92 -19.75 20.81
C ALA A 4 5.38 -19.51 19.40
N PRO A 5 4.07 -19.30 19.23
CA PRO A 5 3.48 -19.05 17.93
C PRO A 5 4.09 -17.77 17.39
N HIS A 6 4.45 -17.74 16.11
CA HIS A 6 4.57 -16.46 15.42
C HIS A 6 3.13 -16.04 15.20
N PRO A 7 2.55 -15.10 15.96
CA PRO A 7 1.23 -14.65 15.64
C PRO A 7 1.32 -13.93 14.30
N SER A 8 0.32 -14.22 13.49
CA SER A 8 -0.17 -13.34 12.47
C SER A 8 0.71 -13.34 11.22
N GLY A 9 0.37 -14.25 10.31
CA GLY A 9 0.07 -13.76 8.97
C GLY A 9 -0.69 -12.44 9.17
N THR A 10 -0.06 -11.34 8.75
CA THR A 10 -0.75 -10.06 8.58
C THR A 10 -2.13 -10.41 8.05
N PRO A 11 -3.22 -9.91 8.66
CA PRO A 11 -4.55 -10.21 8.16
C PRO A 11 -4.46 -10.10 6.64
N ASP A 12 -4.95 -11.13 5.95
CA ASP A 12 -5.22 -11.09 4.52
C ASP A 12 -6.23 -9.94 4.34
N VAL A 13 -5.75 -8.70 4.48
CA VAL A 13 -6.30 -7.58 3.78
C VAL A 13 -6.03 -8.00 2.35
N GLN A 14 -7.08 -8.38 1.65
CA GLN A 14 -7.05 -8.82 0.24
C GLN A 14 -6.70 -7.62 -0.64
N GLY A 15 -5.56 -6.99 -0.36
CA GLY A 15 -5.20 -5.63 -0.72
C GLY A 15 -3.72 -5.36 -0.47
N ALA A 16 -3.15 -4.50 -1.29
CA ALA A 16 -1.71 -4.24 -1.33
C ALA A 16 -1.18 -3.68 0.00
N GLN A 17 -0.02 -4.14 0.45
CA GLN A 17 0.68 -3.58 1.61
C GLN A 17 1.65 -2.49 1.17
N ILE A 18 1.47 -1.24 1.59
CA ILE A 18 2.40 -0.15 1.27
C ILE A 18 3.07 0.36 2.53
N ARG A 19 4.38 0.48 2.49
CA ARG A 19 5.19 1.02 3.59
C ARG A 19 5.97 2.21 3.10
N VAL A 20 5.67 3.40 3.58
CA VAL A 20 6.35 4.64 3.19
C VAL A 20 7.38 4.98 4.25
N PHE A 21 8.66 5.00 3.86
CA PHE A 21 9.77 5.37 4.75
C PHE A 21 10.22 6.81 4.53
N SER A 22 10.00 7.33 3.33
CA SER A 22 10.51 8.62 2.88
C SER A 22 9.62 9.17 1.76
N PRO A 23 9.61 10.49 1.52
CA PRO A 23 8.78 11.10 0.46
C PRO A 23 9.08 10.58 -0.95
N ASN A 24 10.24 9.94 -1.17
CA ASN A 24 10.63 9.40 -2.47
C ASN A 24 10.85 7.87 -2.45
N ALA A 25 10.61 7.17 -1.33
CA ALA A 25 10.89 5.74 -1.24
C ALA A 25 9.94 5.00 -0.29
N GLY A 26 9.55 3.80 -0.71
CA GLY A 26 8.70 2.89 0.04
C GLY A 26 8.78 1.44 -0.43
N LEU A 27 7.96 0.59 0.18
CA LEU A 27 7.67 -0.76 -0.29
C LEU A 27 6.23 -0.84 -0.77
N VAL A 28 6.00 -1.62 -1.82
CA VAL A 28 4.67 -2.07 -2.23
C VAL A 28 4.71 -3.59 -2.28
N ASP A 29 3.96 -4.23 -1.39
CA ASP A 29 3.92 -5.69 -1.21
C ASP A 29 5.31 -6.30 -0.91
N GLY A 30 6.15 -5.54 -0.21
CA GLY A 30 7.55 -5.91 0.04
C GLY A 30 8.51 -5.60 -1.11
N VAL A 31 8.02 -5.14 -2.28
CA VAL A 31 8.86 -4.72 -3.41
C VAL A 31 9.30 -3.27 -3.21
N PRO A 32 10.60 -2.95 -3.25
CA PRO A 32 11.07 -1.58 -3.12
C PRO A 32 10.66 -0.73 -4.33
N VAL A 33 10.08 0.43 -4.05
CA VAL A 33 9.65 1.42 -5.04
C VAL A 33 10.26 2.77 -4.68
N THR A 34 10.81 3.43 -5.70
CA THR A 34 11.38 4.77 -5.58
C THR A 34 10.68 5.71 -6.55
N ALA A 35 10.38 6.91 -6.10
CA ALA A 35 9.89 7.97 -6.95
C ALA A 35 10.99 8.44 -7.91
N PRO A 36 10.63 8.86 -9.14
CA PRO A 36 11.57 9.54 -10.02
C PRO A 36 12.06 10.86 -9.38
N PRO A 37 13.17 11.43 -9.85
CA PRO A 37 13.65 12.72 -9.36
C PRO A 37 12.54 13.78 -9.51
N TYR A 38 12.28 14.52 -8.43
CA TYR A 38 11.17 15.50 -8.28
C TYR A 38 9.75 14.92 -8.24
N GLY A 39 9.59 13.59 -8.31
CA GLY A 39 8.32 12.91 -8.11
C GLY A 39 8.07 12.55 -6.65
N ASP A 40 6.81 12.36 -6.30
CA ASP A 40 6.39 11.90 -4.97
C ASP A 40 6.12 10.39 -4.99
N ILE A 41 6.51 9.68 -3.92
CA ILE A 41 6.26 8.24 -3.82
C ILE A 41 4.78 7.91 -3.83
N GLN A 42 3.93 8.82 -3.32
CA GLN A 42 2.49 8.61 -3.28
C GLN A 42 1.90 8.51 -4.69
N ASP A 43 2.38 9.30 -5.64
CA ASP A 43 1.92 9.26 -7.04
C ASP A 43 2.27 7.92 -7.72
N VAL A 44 3.49 7.43 -7.47
CA VAL A 44 3.93 6.13 -7.99
C VAL A 44 3.12 4.99 -7.38
N VAL A 45 2.94 5.01 -6.05
CA VAL A 45 2.11 4.02 -5.35
C VAL A 45 0.67 4.05 -5.89
N LEU A 46 0.09 5.24 -6.03
CA LEU A 46 -1.27 5.40 -6.53
C LEU A 46 -1.41 4.86 -7.96
N SER A 47 -0.46 5.16 -8.84
CA SER A 47 -0.40 4.62 -10.20
C SER A 47 -0.35 3.09 -10.21
N ILE A 48 0.47 2.47 -9.35
CA ILE A 48 0.55 1.01 -9.23
C ILE A 48 -0.80 0.43 -8.77
N LEU A 49 -1.44 1.04 -7.78
CA LEU A 49 -2.74 0.59 -7.27
C LEU A 49 -3.86 0.76 -8.30
N GLN A 50 -3.86 1.86 -9.03
CA GLN A 50 -4.80 2.09 -10.13
C GLN A 50 -4.61 1.05 -11.24
N GLN A 51 -3.37 0.72 -11.60
CA GLN A 51 -3.10 -0.35 -12.58
C GLN A 51 -3.60 -1.71 -12.09
N ARG A 52 -3.42 -2.04 -10.81
CA ARG A 52 -4.00 -3.26 -10.23
C ARG A 52 -5.52 -3.25 -10.29
N ALA A 53 -6.16 -2.13 -9.93
CA ALA A 53 -7.61 -1.98 -9.99
C ALA A 53 -8.15 -2.19 -11.42
N GLN A 54 -7.46 -1.63 -12.42
CA GLN A 54 -7.78 -1.85 -13.84
C GLN A 54 -7.63 -3.31 -14.25
N GLN A 55 -6.56 -3.99 -13.80
CA GLN A 55 -6.32 -5.41 -14.11
C GLN A 55 -7.37 -6.34 -13.46
N MET A 56 -7.84 -6.00 -12.26
CA MET A 56 -8.87 -6.76 -11.55
C MET A 56 -10.30 -6.41 -12.01
N GLY A 57 -10.49 -5.29 -12.72
CA GLY A 57 -11.80 -4.80 -13.12
C GLY A 57 -12.63 -4.22 -11.97
N GLY A 58 -11.98 -3.81 -10.87
CA GLY A 58 -12.64 -3.30 -9.66
C GLY A 58 -11.66 -2.59 -8.72
N PRO A 59 -12.15 -1.92 -7.67
CA PRO A 59 -11.29 -1.14 -6.78
C PRO A 59 -10.26 -2.02 -6.04
N ALA A 60 -9.02 -1.55 -5.99
CA ALA A 60 -7.94 -2.20 -5.27
C ALA A 60 -7.85 -1.65 -3.84
N LEU A 61 -8.02 -2.52 -2.85
CA LEU A 61 -7.77 -2.20 -1.45
C LEU A 61 -6.26 -2.12 -1.20
N ALA A 62 -5.84 -1.17 -0.38
CA ALA A 62 -4.45 -0.94 -0.01
C ALA A 62 -4.36 -0.52 1.47
N ALA A 63 -3.42 -1.10 2.21
CA ALA A 63 -3.05 -0.61 3.53
C ALA A 63 -1.75 0.19 3.41
N ILE A 64 -1.80 1.48 3.73
CA ILE A 64 -0.65 2.38 3.64
C ILE A 64 -0.18 2.68 5.06
N THR A 65 0.97 2.13 5.42
CA THR A 65 1.67 2.44 6.66
C THR A 65 2.74 3.50 6.37
N ASP A 66 2.59 4.67 6.99
CA ASP A 66 3.62 5.69 7.01
C ASP A 66 4.50 5.51 8.25
N ASP A 67 5.74 5.07 8.05
CA ASP A 67 6.70 4.80 9.14
C ASP A 67 7.19 6.09 9.80
N ARG A 68 7.12 7.23 9.09
CA ARG A 68 7.55 8.54 9.60
C ARG A 68 6.60 9.07 10.65
N PHE A 69 5.31 8.81 10.48
CA PHE A 69 4.25 9.24 11.40
C PHE A 69 3.70 8.10 12.28
N GLY A 70 4.05 6.85 11.99
CA GLY A 70 3.56 5.68 12.72
C GLY A 70 2.07 5.40 12.48
N SER A 71 1.51 5.92 11.40
CA SER A 71 0.08 5.83 11.08
C SER A 71 -0.16 4.81 9.97
N THR A 72 -1.24 4.05 10.06
CA THR A 72 -1.70 3.18 8.97
C THR A 72 -3.11 3.58 8.57
N ILE A 73 -3.32 3.77 7.27
CA ILE A 73 -4.64 4.02 6.68
C ILE A 73 -4.99 2.91 5.71
N GLN A 74 -6.28 2.67 5.51
CA GLN A 74 -6.77 1.83 4.44
C GLN A 74 -7.33 2.71 3.32
N LEU A 75 -6.92 2.44 2.09
CA LEU A 75 -7.30 3.19 0.91
C LEU A 75 -7.85 2.22 -0.15
N LEU A 76 -9.02 2.52 -0.68
CA LEU A 76 -9.55 1.90 -1.89
C LEU A 76 -9.18 2.78 -3.08
N VAL A 77 -8.54 2.19 -4.08
CA VAL A 77 -8.18 2.87 -5.33
C VAL A 77 -9.01 2.30 -6.46
N HIS A 78 -9.84 3.13 -7.08
CA HIS A 78 -10.68 2.76 -8.22
C HIS A 78 -9.88 2.72 -9.52
N PRO A 79 -10.30 1.94 -10.53
CA PRO A 79 -9.65 1.91 -11.83
C PRO A 79 -9.66 3.27 -12.55
N ASP A 80 -10.60 4.15 -12.22
CA ASP A 80 -10.68 5.53 -12.71
C ASP A 80 -9.64 6.47 -12.06
N GLY A 81 -8.96 6.02 -10.99
CA GLY A 81 -8.02 6.82 -10.21
C GLY A 81 -8.61 7.51 -8.99
N SER A 82 -9.94 7.46 -8.82
CA SER A 82 -10.57 7.92 -7.58
C SER A 82 -10.12 7.09 -6.38
N THR A 83 -9.94 7.74 -5.23
CA THR A 83 -9.48 7.11 -4.00
C THR A 83 -10.46 7.34 -2.87
N GLU A 84 -10.80 6.28 -2.15
CA GLU A 84 -11.66 6.34 -0.97
C GLU A 84 -10.87 5.86 0.25
N GLN A 85 -10.67 6.74 1.23
CA GLN A 85 -10.07 6.33 2.49
C GLN A 85 -11.13 5.63 3.35
N LEU A 86 -10.83 4.41 3.76
CA LEU A 86 -11.62 3.66 4.72
C LEU A 86 -11.19 4.07 6.13
N ALA A 87 -12.17 4.51 6.93
CA ALA A 87 -11.98 4.94 8.33
C ALA A 87 -12.11 3.76 9.30
#